data_AF-A0A1I4IFF9-F1
#
_entry.id   AF-A0A1I4IFF9-F1
#
_cell.length_a   1.000
_cell.length_b   1.000
_cell.length_c   1.000
_cell.angle_alpha   90.00
_cell.angle_beta   90.00
_cell.angle_gamma   90.00
#
_symmetry.space_group_name_H-M   'P 1'
#
loop_
_entity.id
_entity.type
_entity.pdbx_description
1 polymer ?
#
loop_
_entity_poly.entity_id
_entity_poly.type
_entity_poly.pdbx_seq_one_letter_code
_entity_poly.pdbx_strand_id
1 'polypeptide(L)'
;MLHPTHEQHFMKKVKSDKHGKRPSRQVLQSLYAQMMMEHAVYHFNEERLRRLIDEALDAGDPELFQELTSHYNALIGEYREGKVISEQGYELELDFKTK
;
A
#
# COMPACT_ATOMS: atom_id res chain seq x y z
N MET A 1 20.67 21.97 9.34
CA MET A 1 19.57 21.32 10.08
C MET A 1 19.01 20.24 9.18
N LEU A 2 19.22 18.95 9.52
CA LEU A 2 18.67 17.85 8.71
C LEU A 2 17.15 17.86 8.86
N HIS A 3 16.43 18.06 7.75
CA HIS A 3 15.00 17.79 7.73
C HIS A 3 14.80 16.33 8.18
N PRO A 4 13.87 16.06 9.11
CA PRO A 4 13.56 14.69 9.48
C PRO A 4 13.08 13.98 8.21
N THR A 5 13.91 13.10 7.65
CA THR A 5 13.56 12.29 6.49
C THR A 5 12.31 11.49 6.83
N HIS A 6 11.46 11.17 5.83
CA HIS A 6 10.29 10.30 5.98
C HIS A 6 10.61 9.02 6.80
N GLU A 7 11.86 8.56 6.74
CA GLU A 7 12.49 7.51 7.56
C GLU A 7 12.32 7.68 9.09
N GLN A 8 12.40 8.89 9.64
CA GLN A 8 12.27 9.12 11.10
C GLN A 8 10.82 9.03 11.58
N HIS A 9 9.85 9.43 10.76
CA HIS A 9 8.43 9.20 11.03
C HIS A 9 8.05 7.73 10.83
N PHE A 10 8.66 7.07 9.84
CA PHE A 10 8.56 5.64 9.59
C PHE A 10 9.04 4.80 10.79
N MET A 11 10.18 5.17 11.39
CA MET A 11 10.73 4.53 12.59
C MET A 11 9.80 4.53 13.81
N LYS A 12 8.85 5.46 13.91
CA LYS A 12 7.87 5.50 15.02
C LYS A 12 6.70 4.52 14.85
N LYS A 13 6.45 4.06 13.61
CA LYS A 13 5.32 3.17 13.28
C LYS A 13 5.71 1.69 13.26
N VAL A 14 7.01 1.38 13.13
CA VAL A 14 7.50 0.01 13.20
C VAL A 14 7.33 -0.52 14.62
N LYS A 15 6.52 -1.57 14.79
CA LYS A 15 6.37 -2.27 16.06
C LYS A 15 7.63 -3.12 16.27
N SER A 16 8.28 -2.91 17.43
CA SER A 16 9.51 -3.63 17.78
C SER A 16 9.25 -5.11 18.05
N ASP A 17 10.24 -5.94 17.70
CA ASP A 17 10.34 -7.32 18.17
C ASP A 17 10.26 -7.39 19.70
N LYS A 18 9.82 -8.54 20.22
CA LYS A 18 9.56 -8.90 21.63
C LYS A 18 10.70 -8.55 22.61
N HIS A 19 11.88 -8.17 22.11
CA HIS A 19 13.06 -7.80 22.86
C HIS A 19 13.41 -6.30 22.89
N GLY A 20 12.60 -5.43 22.29
CA GLY A 20 12.75 -3.96 22.41
C GLY A 20 14.02 -3.37 21.77
N LYS A 21 14.71 -4.14 20.91
CA LYS A 21 15.88 -3.67 20.17
C LYS A 21 15.44 -2.79 18.99
N ARG A 22 16.30 -1.84 18.63
CA ARG A 22 16.11 -1.04 17.42
C ARG A 22 16.41 -1.91 16.19
N PRO A 23 15.58 -1.86 15.13
CA PRO A 23 15.83 -2.59 13.90
C PRO A 23 17.16 -2.14 13.27
N SER A 24 17.83 -3.08 12.59
CA SER A 24 19.03 -2.76 11.82
C SER A 24 18.67 -1.89 10.62
N ARG A 25 19.65 -1.18 10.06
CA ARG A 25 19.46 -0.38 8.84
C ARG A 25 18.95 -1.22 7.67
N GLN A 26 19.42 -2.46 7.54
CA GLN A 26 18.98 -3.37 6.48
C GLN A 26 17.50 -3.75 6.64
N VAL A 27 17.05 -4.05 7.87
CA VAL A 27 15.65 -4.34 8.17
C VAL A 27 14.76 -3.15 7.85
N LEU A 28 15.18 -1.94 8.25
CA LEU A 28 14.46 -0.70 7.94
C LEU A 28 14.34 -0.46 6.44
N GLN A 29 15.43 -0.66 5.69
CA GLN A 29 15.44 -0.50 4.23
C GLN A 29 14.55 -1.53 3.54
N SER A 30 14.54 -2.79 4.02
CA SER A 30 13.65 -3.84 3.51
C SER A 30 12.18 -3.45 3.73
N LEU A 31 11.81 -3.11 4.97
CA LEU A 31 10.45 -2.70 5.31
C LEU A 31 10.02 -1.44 4.53
N TYR A 32 10.94 -0.48 4.33
CA TYR A 32 10.65 0.71 3.56
C TYR A 32 10.43 0.38 2.08
N ALA A 33 11.28 -0.47 1.49
CA ALA A 33 11.11 -0.92 0.11
C ALA A 33 9.78 -1.68 -0.07
N GLN A 34 9.44 -2.59 0.86
CA GLN A 34 8.17 -3.31 0.86
C GLN A 34 6.97 -2.34 0.96
N MET A 35 7.00 -1.39 1.89
CA MET A 35 5.97 -0.35 2.00
C MET A 35 5.80 0.42 0.69
N MET A 36 6.90 0.88 0.09
CA MET A 36 6.87 1.63 -1.16
C MET A 36 6.31 0.81 -2.31
N MET A 37 6.68 -0.48 -2.40
CA MET A 37 6.13 -1.39 -3.41
C MET A 37 4.62 -1.59 -3.22
N GLU A 38 4.16 -1.84 -2.00
CA GLU A 38 2.72 -2.02 -1.73
C GLU A 38 1.91 -0.76 -2.08
N HIS A 39 2.40 0.43 -1.71
CA HIS A 39 1.75 1.68 -2.11
C HIS A 39 1.75 1.89 -3.62
N ALA A 40 2.87 1.62 -4.30
CA ALA A 40 2.97 1.77 -5.74
C ALA A 40 2.01 0.82 -6.47
N VAL A 41 1.94 -0.44 -6.04
CA VAL A 41 1.04 -1.46 -6.62
C VAL A 41 -0.42 -1.07 -6.40
N TYR A 42 -0.78 -0.64 -5.20
CA TYR A 42 -2.14 -0.20 -4.90
C TYR A 42 -2.57 0.97 -5.78
N HIS A 43 -1.83 2.08 -5.73
CA HIS A 43 -2.21 3.31 -6.46
C HIS A 43 -2.16 3.12 -7.97
N PHE A 44 -1.18 2.38 -8.50
CA PHE A 44 -1.11 2.09 -9.92
C PHE A 44 -2.33 1.30 -10.40
N ASN A 45 -2.71 0.24 -9.66
CA ASN A 45 -3.86 -0.56 -10.04
C ASN A 45 -5.18 0.18 -9.85
N GLU A 46 -5.30 1.00 -8.80
CA GLU A 46 -6.47 1.85 -8.57
C GLU A 46 -6.67 2.82 -9.74
N GLU A 47 -5.64 3.58 -10.10
CA GLU A 47 -5.70 4.53 -11.22
C GLU A 47 -5.97 3.81 -12.55
N ARG A 48 -5.31 2.67 -12.78
CA ARG A 48 -5.50 1.89 -14.01
C ARG A 48 -6.95 1.43 -14.15
N LEU A 49 -7.53 0.87 -13.09
CA LEU A 49 -8.91 0.38 -13.11
C LEU A 49 -9.90 1.54 -13.30
N ARG A 50 -9.70 2.68 -12.64
CA ARG A 50 -10.55 3.87 -12.86
C ARG A 50 -10.53 4.33 -14.31
N ARG A 51 -9.35 4.43 -14.93
CA ARG A 51 -9.24 4.81 -16.36
C ARG A 51 -9.95 3.81 -17.27
N LEU A 52 -9.76 2.51 -17.05
CA LEU A 52 -10.42 1.48 -17.85
C LEU A 52 -11.95 1.49 -17.68
N ILE A 53 -12.44 1.78 -16.48
CA ILE A 53 -13.88 1.94 -16.22
C ILE A 53 -14.43 3.12 -17.01
N ASP A 54 -13.74 4.26 -16.99
CA ASP A 54 -14.14 5.44 -17.77
C ASP A 54 -14.13 5.13 -19.28
N GLU A 55 -13.11 4.42 -19.77
CA GLU A 55 -13.06 3.96 -21.18
C GLU A 55 -14.21 3.02 -21.54
N ALA A 56 -14.61 2.12 -20.64
CA ALA A 56 -15.76 1.22 -20.86
C ALA A 56 -17.09 1.97 -20.90
N LEU A 57 -17.24 3.03 -20.07
CA LEU A 57 -18.40 3.91 -20.11
C LEU A 57 -18.47 4.70 -21.42
N ASP A 58 -17.35 5.26 -21.87
CA ASP A 58 -17.26 6.00 -23.15
C ASP A 58 -17.57 5.08 -24.35
N ALA A 59 -17.16 3.81 -24.28
CA ALA A 59 -17.47 2.80 -25.29
C ALA A 59 -18.91 2.27 -25.24
N GLY A 60 -19.65 2.55 -24.16
CA GLY A 60 -20.98 2.00 -23.93
C GLY A 60 -20.99 0.48 -23.75
N ASP A 61 -19.93 -0.09 -23.17
CA ASP A 61 -19.80 -1.54 -22.92
C ASP A 61 -20.16 -1.88 -21.47
N PRO A 62 -21.40 -2.31 -21.20
CA PRO A 62 -21.87 -2.59 -19.84
C PRO A 62 -21.25 -3.85 -19.24
N GLU A 63 -20.85 -4.83 -20.06
CA GLU A 63 -20.24 -6.07 -19.58
C GLU A 63 -18.83 -5.79 -19.06
N LEU A 64 -18.03 -5.08 -19.87
CA LEU A 64 -16.69 -4.66 -19.49
C LEU A 64 -16.70 -3.71 -18.28
N PHE A 65 -17.64 -2.76 -18.25
CA PHE A 65 -17.82 -1.88 -17.09
C PHE A 65 -18.05 -2.67 -15.80
N GLN A 66 -18.95 -3.66 -15.85
CA GLN A 66 -19.29 -4.47 -14.69
C GLN A 66 -18.10 -5.32 -14.22
N GLU A 67 -17.36 -5.92 -15.15
CA GLU A 67 -16.15 -6.69 -14.85
C GLU A 67 -15.09 -5.82 -14.18
N LEU A 68 -14.74 -4.68 -14.79
CA LEU A 68 -13.74 -3.76 -14.26
C LEU A 68 -14.13 -3.16 -12.91
N THR A 69 -15.41 -2.85 -12.71
CA THR A 69 -15.96 -2.38 -11.43
C THR A 69 -15.84 -3.47 -10.35
N SER A 70 -16.07 -4.73 -10.70
CA SER A 70 -15.86 -5.85 -9.78
C SER A 70 -14.39 -5.96 -9.35
N HIS A 71 -13.46 -5.86 -10.29
CA HIS A 71 -12.03 -5.84 -9.99
C HIS A 71 -11.61 -4.66 -9.13
N TYR A 72 -12.15 -3.48 -9.40
CA TYR A 72 -11.92 -2.29 -8.58
C TYR A 72 -12.42 -2.50 -7.15
N ASN A 73 -13.64 -2.99 -6.97
CA ASN A 73 -14.20 -3.25 -5.65
C ASN A 73 -13.42 -4.34 -4.89
N ALA A 74 -12.93 -5.37 -5.60
CA ALA A 74 -12.08 -6.39 -5.02
C ALA A 74 -10.73 -5.80 -4.54
N LEU A 75 -10.10 -4.93 -5.34
CA LEU A 75 -8.88 -4.21 -4.96
C LEU A 75 -9.12 -3.34 -3.71
N ILE A 76 -10.17 -2.52 -3.70
CA ILE A 76 -10.49 -1.70 -2.53
C ILE A 76 -10.79 -2.57 -1.30
N GLY A 77 -11.48 -3.70 -1.50
CA GLY A 77 -11.75 -4.68 -0.45
C GLY A 77 -10.49 -5.28 0.16
N GLU A 78 -9.53 -5.71 -0.67
CA GLU A 78 -8.27 -6.31 -0.24
C GLU A 78 -7.44 -5.35 0.63
N TYR A 79 -7.42 -4.06 0.28
CA TYR A 79 -6.59 -3.06 0.97
C TYR A 79 -7.35 -2.29 2.06
N ARG A 80 -8.66 -2.55 2.25
CA ARG A 80 -9.54 -1.83 3.19
C ARG A 80 -9.06 -1.89 4.64
N GLU A 81 -8.61 -3.06 5.08
CA GLU A 81 -8.15 -3.29 6.45
C GLU A 81 -6.68 -2.91 6.65
N GLY A 82 -6.03 -2.42 5.59
CA GLY A 82 -4.60 -2.24 5.55
C GLY A 82 -3.85 -3.54 5.27
N LYS A 83 -2.53 -3.48 5.29
CA LYS A 83 -1.65 -4.66 5.19
C LYS A 83 -0.61 -4.62 6.29
N VAL A 84 -0.25 -5.79 6.83
CA VAL A 84 0.87 -5.92 7.75
C VAL A 84 2.04 -6.50 6.98
N ILE A 85 3.13 -5.75 6.90
CA ILE A 85 4.41 -6.25 6.40
C ILE A 85 5.32 -6.56 7.58
N SER A 86 6.18 -7.57 7.44
CA SER A 86 7.08 -7.98 8.51
C SER A 86 8.44 -8.39 8.00
N GLU A 87 9.47 -8.08 8.79
CA GLU A 87 10.87 -8.41 8.49
C GLU A 87 11.61 -8.68 9.80
N GLN A 88 12.20 -9.88 9.94
CA GLN A 88 13.04 -10.25 11.09
C GLN A 88 12.42 -9.93 12.47
N GLY A 89 11.11 -10.17 12.62
CA GLY A 89 10.37 -9.96 13.88
C GLY A 89 9.88 -8.52 14.11
N TYR A 90 10.11 -7.62 13.15
CA TYR A 90 9.54 -6.28 13.14
C TYR A 90 8.33 -6.23 12.22
N GLU A 91 7.28 -5.53 12.64
CA GLU A 91 6.03 -5.42 11.89
C GLU A 91 5.70 -3.95 11.60
N LEU A 92 5.10 -3.71 10.43
CA LEU A 92 4.58 -2.41 10.04
C LEU A 92 3.17 -2.58 9.47
N GLU A 93 2.24 -1.84 10.07
CA GLU A 93 0.88 -1.68 9.57
C GLU A 93 0.84 -0.58 8.52
N LEU A 94 0.38 -0.93 7.32
CA LEU A 94 0.14 -0.06 6.19
C LEU A 94 -1.34 0.27 6.11
N ASP A 95 -1.66 1.53 5.94
CA ASP A 95 -3.02 2.03 5.74
C ASP A 95 -3.08 2.70 4.37
N PHE A 96 -4.06 2.30 3.56
CA PHE A 96 -4.23 2.74 2.17
C PHE A 96 -5.43 3.66 2.00
N LYS A 97 -5.98 4.23 3.08
CA LYS A 97 -7.10 5.17 3.03
C LYS A 97 -6.91 6.23 1.95
N THR A 98 -7.77 6.17 0.95
CA THR A 98 -8.07 7.29 0.06
C THR A 98 -8.66 8.42 0.90
N LYS A 99 -7.99 9.57 0.92
CA LYS A 99 -8.49 10.80 1.57
C LYS A 99 -9.77 11.30 0.91
#